data_AF-A0A317T481-F1
#
_entry.id   AF-A0A317T481-F1
#
_cell.length_a   1.000
_cell.length_b   1.000
_cell.length_c   1.000
_cell.angle_alpha   90.00
_cell.angle_beta   90.00
_cell.angle_gamma   90.00
#
_symmetry.space_group_name_H-M   'P 1'
#
loop_
_entity.id
_entity.type
_entity.pdbx_description
1 polymer ?
#
loop_
_entity_poly.entity_id
_entity_poly.type
_entity_poly.pdbx_seq_one_letter_code
_entity_poly.pdbx_strand_id
1 'polypeptide(L)'
;MASAQSQTISKRRKFVADGVFYAELNEFFTRELAEEGYSGVEVRVTPTVTDIIIRATHTQEVLGEQGRRIRELTSLIQKRFKFPENSVSLYAAKVQNRGLCAVAQCESLRYKLLNGLAVRRACYGVLRFIMESGAKGCEVVVSGKLRAARAKSMKFTDGFMIHSGQPARDFIDSATRHVLLRQGVLGIKVKIMRGSDPDGKSGPQRSLPDLVTVIEPKEEAPIGQPSSQDYGAKADAARAAATQAQAQETAAVEQTGVEAGNESAAEYSPPAPAPPPVDDMEW
;
A
#
# COMPACT_ATOMS: atom_id res chain seq x y z
N MET A 1 5.92 -14.83 -40.98
CA MET A 1 5.59 -14.78 -39.54
C MET A 1 6.38 -15.88 -38.84
N ALA A 2 7.49 -15.55 -38.20
CA ALA A 2 8.26 -16.52 -37.43
C ALA A 2 7.54 -16.73 -36.09
N SER A 3 6.91 -17.90 -35.93
CA SER A 3 6.41 -18.35 -34.64
C SER A 3 7.58 -18.34 -33.66
N ALA A 4 7.51 -17.49 -32.64
CA ALA A 4 8.42 -17.56 -31.52
C ALA A 4 8.21 -18.93 -30.87
N GLN A 5 9.11 -19.88 -31.14
CA GLN A 5 9.13 -21.18 -30.48
C GLN A 5 9.14 -20.90 -28.98
N SER A 6 8.10 -21.34 -28.28
CA SER A 6 8.01 -21.28 -26.83
C SER A 6 9.09 -22.20 -26.26
N GLN A 7 10.31 -21.67 -26.11
CA GLN A 7 11.35 -22.37 -25.37
C GLN A 7 10.82 -22.59 -23.97
N THR A 8 10.74 -23.85 -23.55
CA THR A 8 10.35 -24.21 -22.20
C THR A 8 11.48 -23.78 -21.26
N ILE A 9 11.30 -22.62 -20.62
CA ILE A 9 12.27 -22.05 -19.69
C ILE A 9 12.09 -22.70 -18.31
N SER A 10 13.21 -23.04 -17.64
CA SER A 10 13.15 -23.55 -16.27
C SER A 10 12.63 -22.49 -15.30
N LYS A 11 11.93 -22.91 -14.23
CA LYS A 11 11.38 -21.97 -13.22
C LYS A 11 12.44 -21.00 -12.68
N ARG A 12 13.66 -21.49 -12.42
CA ARG A 12 14.79 -20.66 -11.96
C ARG A 12 15.15 -19.56 -12.96
N ARG A 13 15.27 -19.91 -14.25
CA ARG A 13 15.58 -18.94 -15.31
C ARG A 13 14.43 -17.95 -15.53
N LYS A 14 13.18 -18.40 -15.38
CA LYS A 14 12.00 -17.53 -15.44
C LYS A 14 12.06 -16.43 -14.38
N PHE A 15 12.25 -16.79 -13.10
CA PHE A 15 12.34 -15.79 -12.03
C PHE A 15 13.47 -14.78 -12.23
N VAL A 16 14.62 -15.23 -12.75
CA VAL A 16 15.74 -14.33 -13.07
C VAL A 16 15.38 -13.40 -14.23
N ALA A 17 14.75 -13.91 -15.28
CA ALA A 17 14.31 -13.10 -16.41
C ALA A 17 13.28 -12.04 -15.99
N ASP A 18 12.30 -12.43 -15.16
CA ASP A 18 11.28 -11.52 -14.61
C ASP A 18 11.92 -10.43 -13.72
N GLY A 19 12.95 -10.80 -12.93
CA GLY A 19 13.71 -9.85 -12.12
C GLY A 19 14.54 -8.86 -12.95
N VAL A 20 15.19 -9.33 -14.02
CA VAL A 20 15.93 -8.48 -14.96
C VAL A 20 14.98 -7.52 -15.67
N PHE A 21 13.82 -8.00 -16.10
CA PHE A 21 12.76 -7.18 -16.69
C PHE A 21 12.31 -6.06 -15.75
N TYR A 22 12.04 -6.37 -14.48
CA TYR A 22 11.68 -5.38 -13.47
C TYR A 22 12.78 -4.35 -13.25
N ALA A 23 14.04 -4.79 -13.12
CA ALA A 23 15.18 -3.91 -12.90
C ALA A 23 15.40 -2.94 -14.07
N GLU A 24 15.29 -3.44 -15.31
CA GLU A 24 15.44 -2.63 -16.51
C GLU A 24 14.31 -1.59 -16.65
N LEU A 25 13.06 -1.99 -16.38
CA LEU A 25 11.93 -1.05 -16.36
C LEU A 25 12.09 0.02 -15.29
N ASN A 26 12.49 -0.37 -14.08
CA ASN A 26 12.65 0.57 -12.98
C ASN A 26 13.76 1.60 -13.27
N GLU A 27 14.87 1.17 -13.89
CA GLU A 27 15.94 2.08 -14.29
C GLU A 27 15.52 3.01 -15.44
N PHE A 28 14.77 2.48 -16.42
CA PHE A 28 14.23 3.28 -17.52
C PHE A 28 13.32 4.40 -17.00
N PHE A 29 12.35 4.08 -16.15
CA PHE A 29 11.45 5.08 -15.57
C PHE A 29 12.17 6.02 -14.60
N THR A 30 13.19 5.55 -13.88
CA THR A 30 13.97 6.43 -12.99
C THR A 30 14.69 7.54 -13.77
N ARG A 31 15.12 7.27 -15.00
CA ARG A 31 15.78 8.26 -15.86
C ARG A 31 14.79 9.15 -16.59
N GLU A 32 13.79 8.53 -17.21
CA GLU A 32 12.82 9.23 -18.05
C GLU A 32 11.82 10.05 -17.22
N LEU A 33 11.43 9.54 -16.05
CA LEU A 33 10.43 10.13 -15.18
C LEU A 33 10.99 10.83 -13.93
N ALA A 34 12.25 11.28 -14.01
CA ALA A 34 12.91 11.91 -12.88
C ALA A 34 12.22 13.23 -12.47
N GLU A 35 11.72 13.98 -13.45
CA GLU A 35 11.11 15.31 -13.27
C GLU A 35 9.72 15.23 -12.64
N GLU A 36 8.94 14.21 -13.00
CA GLU A 36 7.55 14.04 -12.58
C GLU A 36 7.43 13.42 -11.17
N GLY A 37 8.57 13.12 -10.54
CA GLY A 37 8.65 12.54 -9.20
C GLY A 37 8.26 11.08 -9.15
N TYR A 38 8.93 10.27 -9.98
CA TYR A 38 8.84 8.81 -9.95
C TYR A 38 9.23 8.25 -8.57
N SER A 39 8.44 7.30 -8.07
CA SER A 39 8.64 6.63 -6.77
C SER A 39 8.97 5.14 -6.94
N GLY A 40 8.28 4.48 -7.88
CA GLY A 40 8.51 3.08 -8.18
C GLY A 40 7.53 2.53 -9.21
N VAL A 41 7.73 1.28 -9.59
CA VAL A 41 6.90 0.55 -10.54
C VAL A 41 6.42 -0.75 -9.90
N GLU A 42 5.19 -1.14 -10.21
CA GLU A 42 4.61 -2.43 -9.88
C GLU A 42 4.17 -3.10 -11.18
N VAL A 43 4.65 -4.33 -11.42
CA VAL A 43 4.32 -5.11 -12.61
C VAL A 43 3.39 -6.23 -12.19
N ARG A 44 2.19 -6.25 -12.76
CA ARG A 44 1.22 -7.34 -12.60
C ARG A 44 1.11 -8.10 -13.91
N VAL A 45 1.60 -9.33 -13.91
CA VAL A 45 1.60 -10.18 -15.09
C VAL A 45 0.34 -11.02 -15.10
N THR A 46 -0.63 -10.67 -15.94
CA THR A 46 -1.76 -11.53 -16.31
C THR A 46 -1.38 -12.28 -17.60
N PRO A 47 -1.83 -13.54 -17.81
CA PRO A 47 -1.43 -14.31 -19.00
C PRO A 47 -1.74 -13.65 -20.35
N THR A 48 -2.74 -12.78 -20.40
CA THR A 48 -3.18 -12.06 -21.60
C THR A 48 -2.58 -10.66 -21.71
N VAL A 49 -2.52 -9.92 -20.60
CA VAL A 49 -2.07 -8.52 -20.55
C VAL A 49 -1.14 -8.32 -19.35
N THR A 50 -0.03 -7.64 -19.57
CA THR A 50 0.86 -7.20 -18.49
C THR A 50 0.53 -5.77 -18.12
N ASP A 51 0.07 -5.58 -16.88
CA ASP A 51 -0.26 -4.26 -16.34
C ASP A 51 0.96 -3.70 -15.61
N ILE A 52 1.43 -2.53 -16.04
CA ILE A 52 2.55 -1.81 -15.45
C ILE A 52 2.00 -0.56 -14.76
N ILE A 53 2.03 -0.56 -13.43
CA ILE A 53 1.54 0.54 -12.61
C ILE A 53 2.73 1.41 -12.19
N ILE A 54 2.80 2.60 -12.76
CA ILE A 54 3.81 3.62 -12.44
C ILE A 54 3.32 4.43 -11.24
N ARG A 55 4.08 4.43 -10.15
CA ARG A 55 3.79 5.23 -8.96
C ARG A 55 4.60 6.53 -9.05
N ALA A 56 3.88 7.65 -9.21
CA ALA A 56 4.49 8.98 -9.34
C ALA A 56 3.76 10.03 -8.49
N THR A 57 4.41 11.16 -8.23
CA THR A 57 3.76 12.29 -7.55
C THR A 57 2.90 13.12 -8.49
N HIS A 58 3.38 13.39 -9.71
CA HIS A 58 2.69 14.19 -10.71
C HIS A 58 2.14 13.29 -11.84
N THR A 59 0.98 12.67 -11.61
CA THR A 59 0.39 11.71 -12.56
C THR A 59 -0.02 12.35 -13.89
N GLN A 60 -0.40 13.63 -13.89
CA GLN A 60 -0.80 14.36 -15.10
C GLN A 60 0.36 14.53 -16.07
N GLU A 61 1.56 14.85 -15.57
CA GLU A 61 2.77 15.04 -16.39
C GLU A 61 3.28 13.71 -16.97
N VAL A 62 3.12 12.60 -16.23
CA VAL A 62 3.41 11.24 -16.71
C VAL A 62 2.45 10.84 -17.83
N LEU A 63 1.17 11.21 -17.74
CA LEU A 63 0.19 10.96 -18.79
C LEU A 63 0.49 11.81 -20.05
N GLY A 64 0.91 13.06 -19.85
CA GLY A 64 1.17 14.03 -20.90
C GLY A 64 -0.10 14.57 -21.54
N GLU A 65 0.06 15.38 -22.59
CA GLU A 65 -1.05 15.98 -23.33
C GLU A 65 -1.92 14.89 -23.99
N GLN A 66 -3.20 14.81 -23.60
CA GLN A 66 -4.16 13.81 -24.10
C GLN A 66 -3.67 12.34 -24.04
N GLY A 67 -2.80 12.01 -23.07
CA GLY A 67 -2.23 10.67 -22.96
C GLY A 67 -1.17 10.34 -24.00
N ARG A 68 -0.58 11.34 -24.67
CA ARG A 68 0.46 11.13 -25.67
C ARG A 68 1.69 10.45 -25.07
N ARG A 69 2.17 10.93 -23.92
CA ARG A 69 3.41 10.44 -23.30
C ARG A 69 3.28 8.99 -22.84
N ILE A 70 2.15 8.61 -22.24
CA ILE A 70 1.94 7.20 -21.84
C ILE A 70 1.89 6.26 -23.04
N ARG A 71 1.30 6.68 -24.17
CA ARG A 71 1.30 5.89 -25.42
C ARG A 71 2.69 5.73 -26.02
N GLU A 72 3.52 6.78 -25.95
CA GLU A 72 4.93 6.73 -26.34
C GLU A 72 5.71 5.76 -25.45
N LEU A 73 5.55 5.84 -24.12
CA LEU A 73 6.16 4.92 -23.16
C LEU A 73 5.74 3.46 -23.40
N THR A 74 4.44 3.21 -23.61
CA THR A 74 3.93 1.87 -23.95
C THR A 74 4.58 1.35 -25.23
N SER A 75 4.68 2.19 -26.27
CA SER A 75 5.29 1.81 -27.55
C SER A 75 6.78 1.49 -27.41
N LEU A 76 7.52 2.24 -26.57
CA LEU A 76 8.94 1.98 -26.29
C LEU A 76 9.14 0.64 -25.58
N ILE A 77 8.33 0.36 -24.55
CA ILE A 77 8.40 -0.89 -23.79
C ILE A 77 8.03 -2.07 -24.68
N GLN A 78 6.96 -1.94 -25.46
CA GLN A 78 6.51 -2.99 -26.37
C GLN A 78 7.60 -3.35 -27.40
N LYS A 79 8.23 -2.35 -28.03
CA LYS A 79 9.31 -2.57 -29.01
C LYS A 79 10.58 -3.12 -28.37
N ARG A 80 10.94 -2.65 -27.17
CA ARG A 80 12.15 -3.07 -26.45
C ARG A 80 12.07 -4.54 -26.04
N PHE A 81 10.96 -4.95 -25.45
CA PHE A 81 10.76 -6.31 -24.93
C PHE A 81 10.08 -7.25 -25.92
N LYS A 82 9.76 -6.76 -27.12
CA LYS A 82 9.13 -7.52 -28.21
C LYS A 82 7.81 -8.17 -27.78
N PHE A 83 7.01 -7.44 -27.02
CA PHE A 83 5.68 -7.86 -26.65
C PHE A 83 4.73 -7.81 -27.87
N PRO A 84 3.77 -8.73 -27.96
CA PRO A 84 2.72 -8.63 -28.98
C PRO A 84 1.90 -7.35 -28.81
N GLU A 85 1.28 -6.90 -29.89
CA GLU A 85 0.44 -5.71 -29.87
C GLU A 85 -0.70 -5.85 -28.86
N ASN A 86 -0.96 -4.78 -28.11
CA ASN A 86 -1.98 -4.67 -27.06
C ASN A 86 -1.79 -5.60 -25.85
N SER A 87 -0.64 -6.24 -25.66
CA SER A 87 -0.39 -7.07 -24.48
C SER A 87 0.16 -6.32 -23.27
N VAL A 88 0.45 -5.02 -23.40
CA VAL A 88 1.03 -4.20 -22.33
C VAL A 88 0.15 -2.97 -22.09
N SER A 89 -0.26 -2.78 -20.85
CA SER A 89 -1.06 -1.65 -20.39
C SER A 89 -0.31 -0.89 -19.31
N LEU A 90 -0.16 0.43 -19.48
CA LEU A 90 0.48 1.31 -18.49
C LEU A 90 -0.58 2.11 -17.75
N TYR A 91 -0.50 2.13 -16.42
CA TYR A 91 -1.34 2.93 -15.55
C TYR A 91 -0.49 3.85 -14.68
N ALA A 92 -0.92 5.09 -14.51
CA ALA A 92 -0.29 6.02 -13.57
C ALA A 92 -1.10 6.06 -12.27
N ALA A 93 -0.46 5.70 -11.16
CA ALA A 93 -1.04 5.76 -9.82
C ALA A 93 -0.34 6.86 -9.00
N LYS A 94 -1.14 7.65 -8.28
CA LYS A 94 -0.60 8.68 -7.39
C LYS A 94 -0.06 8.06 -6.10
N VAL A 95 1.12 8.49 -5.69
CA VAL A 95 1.67 8.14 -4.36
C VAL A 95 0.88 8.89 -3.29
N GLN A 96 0.32 8.16 -2.31
CA GLN A 96 -0.50 8.74 -1.24
C GLN A 96 0.29 9.78 -0.42
N ASN A 97 1.43 9.36 0.17
CA ASN A 97 2.27 10.21 1.00
C ASN A 97 3.64 10.43 0.35
N ARG A 98 3.78 11.49 -0.46
CA ARG A 98 5.05 11.82 -1.14
C ARG A 98 6.21 12.09 -0.19
N GLY A 99 5.92 12.56 1.03
CA GLY A 99 6.92 12.87 2.04
C GLY A 99 7.62 11.65 2.63
N LEU A 100 6.96 10.48 2.62
CA LEU A 100 7.48 9.23 3.18
C LEU A 100 8.26 8.39 2.15
N CYS A 101 8.27 8.81 0.88
CA CYS A 101 9.01 8.15 -0.18
C CYS A 101 10.41 8.75 -0.31
N ALA A 102 11.45 7.95 -0.08
CA ALA A 102 12.84 8.42 -0.14
C ALA A 102 13.25 8.84 -1.55
N VAL A 103 12.77 8.13 -2.58
CA VAL A 103 13.09 8.42 -3.99
C VAL A 103 12.57 9.79 -4.40
N ALA A 104 11.28 10.08 -4.16
CA ALA A 104 10.66 11.35 -4.51
C ALA A 104 11.32 12.53 -3.78
N GLN A 105 11.70 12.35 -2.50
CA GLN A 105 12.41 13.38 -1.74
C GLN A 105 13.84 13.60 -2.24
N CYS A 106 14.51 12.53 -2.67
CA CYS A 106 15.86 12.61 -3.22
C CYS A 106 15.87 13.34 -4.57
N GLU A 107 14.91 13.07 -5.46
CA GLU A 107 14.72 13.82 -6.71
C GLU A 107 14.36 15.29 -6.43
N SER A 108 13.44 15.57 -5.50
CA SER A 108 13.12 16.95 -5.10
C SER A 108 14.35 17.71 -4.60
N LEU A 109 15.22 17.07 -3.83
CA LEU A 109 16.47 17.66 -3.37
C LEU A 109 17.45 17.89 -4.53
N ARG A 110 17.52 16.97 -5.50
CA ARG A 110 18.30 17.13 -6.73
C ARG A 110 17.85 18.35 -7.54
N TYR A 111 16.55 18.52 -7.79
CA TYR A 111 16.03 19.70 -8.49
C TYR A 111 16.29 21.01 -7.74
N LYS A 112 16.11 21.03 -6.42
CA LYS A 112 16.41 22.23 -5.61
C LYS A 112 17.89 22.65 -5.73
N LEU A 113 18.80 21.68 -5.75
CA LEU A 113 20.23 21.95 -5.90
C LEU A 113 20.59 22.40 -7.33
N LEU A 114 19.97 21.82 -8.36
CA LEU A 114 20.13 22.26 -9.75
C LEU A 114 19.61 23.68 -9.97
N ASN A 115 18.50 24.04 -9.32
CA ASN A 115 17.93 25.40 -9.32
C ASN A 115 18.79 26.42 -8.55
N GLY A 116 19.95 26.02 -8.01
CA GLY A 116 20.89 26.92 -7.35
C GLY A 116 20.53 27.30 -5.91
N LEU A 117 19.60 26.59 -5.26
CA LEU A 117 19.36 26.80 -3.83
C LEU A 117 20.60 26.38 -3.02
N ALA A 118 20.90 27.15 -1.97
CA ALA A 118 21.97 26.81 -1.05
C ALA A 118 21.73 25.44 -0.39
N VAL A 119 22.77 24.60 -0.33
CA VAL A 119 22.69 23.19 0.11
C VAL A 119 22.02 23.04 1.47
N ARG A 120 22.41 23.84 2.47
CA ARG A 120 21.78 23.80 3.81
C ARG A 120 20.29 24.13 3.76
N ARG A 121 19.90 25.18 3.02
CA ARG A 121 18.49 25.58 2.88
C ARG A 121 17.67 24.48 2.18
N ALA A 122 18.22 23.88 1.12
CA ALA A 122 17.57 22.79 0.41
C ALA A 122 17.38 21.55 1.30
N CYS A 123 18.43 21.13 2.03
CA CYS A 123 18.39 19.97 2.93
C CYS A 123 17.42 20.18 4.10
N TYR A 124 17.47 21.31 4.81
CA TYR A 124 16.54 21.59 5.91
C TYR A 124 15.09 21.69 5.43
N GLY A 125 14.86 22.25 4.24
CA GLY A 125 13.52 22.28 3.65
C GLY A 125 12.95 20.89 3.35
N VAL A 126 13.78 19.96 2.86
CA VAL A 126 13.36 18.57 2.63
C VAL A 126 13.19 17.80 3.93
N LEU A 127 14.14 17.95 4.86
CA LEU A 127 14.10 17.27 6.17
C LEU A 127 12.87 17.68 6.98
N ARG A 128 12.54 18.98 7.02
CA ARG A 128 11.33 19.47 7.67
C ARG A 128 10.06 18.91 7.03
N PHE A 129 10.00 18.88 5.69
CA PHE A 129 8.86 18.34 4.97
C PHE A 129 8.65 16.83 5.24
N ILE A 130 9.73 16.06 5.39
CA ILE A 130 9.68 14.63 5.73
C ILE A 130 9.12 14.42 7.15
N MET A 131 9.60 15.20 8.12
CA MET A 131 9.13 15.12 9.51
C MET A 131 7.67 15.57 9.64
N GLU A 132 7.26 16.65 8.96
CA GLU A 132 5.85 17.12 8.90
C GLU A 132 4.93 16.09 8.24
N SER A 133 5.45 15.24 7.36
CA SER A 133 4.71 14.14 6.73
C SER A 133 4.55 12.91 7.63
N GLY A 134 5.01 12.96 8.89
CA GLY A 134 4.84 11.90 9.88
C GLY A 134 5.94 10.83 9.88
N ALA A 135 7.13 11.13 9.37
CA ALA A 135 8.27 10.22 9.51
C ALA A 135 8.75 10.17 10.97
N LYS A 136 9.21 8.99 11.43
CA LYS A 136 9.78 8.83 12.78
C LYS A 136 11.19 9.45 12.87
N GLY A 137 11.89 9.47 11.74
CA GLY A 137 13.16 10.17 11.59
C GLY A 137 13.66 10.19 10.16
N CYS A 138 14.63 11.06 9.90
CA CYS A 138 15.19 11.29 8.58
C CYS A 138 16.70 11.56 8.67
N GLU A 139 17.46 11.05 7.71
CA GLU A 139 18.88 11.36 7.50
C GLU A 139 19.09 11.76 6.04
N VAL A 140 19.52 13.00 5.81
CA VAL A 140 19.92 13.51 4.50
C VAL A 140 21.42 13.75 4.50
N VAL A 141 22.14 13.08 3.61
CA VAL A 141 23.59 13.23 3.42
C VAL A 141 23.84 13.80 2.03
N VAL A 142 24.59 14.90 1.97
CA VAL A 142 25.09 15.47 0.72
C VAL A 142 26.61 15.42 0.73
N SER A 143 27.18 14.69 -0.22
CA SER A 143 28.62 14.49 -0.35
C SER A 143 29.15 15.01 -1.68
N GLY A 144 30.35 15.59 -1.67
CA GLY A 144 31.05 16.02 -2.88
C GLY A 144 31.70 17.39 -2.75
N LYS A 145 31.97 18.06 -3.88
CA LYS A 145 32.59 19.39 -3.93
C LYS A 145 31.51 20.47 -3.72
N LEU A 146 31.39 20.95 -2.49
CA LEU A 146 30.35 21.92 -2.11
C LEU A 146 30.74 23.38 -2.42
N ARG A 147 31.72 23.91 -1.70
CA ARG A 147 32.22 25.30 -1.89
C ARG A 147 33.73 25.35 -2.12
N ALA A 148 34.47 24.38 -1.58
CA ALA A 148 35.92 24.30 -1.68
C ALA A 148 36.33 23.21 -2.68
N ALA A 149 37.58 23.26 -3.15
CA ALA A 149 38.15 22.27 -4.05
C ALA A 149 38.14 20.83 -3.47
N ARG A 150 38.26 20.72 -2.14
CA ARG A 150 38.22 19.44 -1.41
C ARG A 150 36.76 19.02 -1.16
N ALA A 151 36.49 17.74 -1.39
CA ALA A 151 35.18 17.15 -1.10
C ALA A 151 34.86 17.21 0.41
N LYS A 152 33.59 17.44 0.72
CA LYS A 152 33.03 17.43 2.08
C LYS A 152 31.73 16.61 2.08
N SER A 153 31.40 16.05 3.24
CA SER A 153 30.13 15.36 3.47
C SER A 153 29.37 16.11 4.56
N MET A 154 28.18 16.61 4.24
CA MET A 154 27.28 17.23 5.21
C MET A 154 26.15 16.24 5.52
N LYS A 155 25.98 15.93 6.80
CA LYS A 155 24.90 15.09 7.30
C LYS A 155 23.90 15.97 8.03
N PHE A 156 22.62 15.81 7.70
CA PHE A 156 21.48 16.45 8.35
C PHE A 156 20.57 15.34 8.87
N THR A 157 20.37 15.30 10.19
CA THR A 157 19.60 14.25 10.87
C THR A 157 18.53 14.89 11.73
N ASP A 158 17.35 14.28 11.77
CA ASP A 158 16.27 14.66 12.66
C ASP A 158 15.44 13.41 13.02
N GLY A 159 14.87 13.41 14.23
CA GLY A 159 14.13 12.28 14.77
C GLY A 159 14.96 11.03 15.09
N PHE A 160 14.30 9.87 15.06
CA PHE A 160 14.88 8.58 15.43
C PHE A 160 15.25 7.75 14.19
N MET A 161 16.46 7.18 14.17
CA MET A 161 16.99 6.43 13.03
C MET A 161 17.75 5.17 13.48
N ILE A 162 17.30 4.01 13.01
CA ILE A 162 17.96 2.73 13.22
C ILE A 162 19.04 2.48 12.15
N HIS A 163 20.06 1.69 12.47
CA HIS A 163 21.19 1.44 11.55
C HIS A 163 21.51 -0.05 11.35
N SER A 164 20.97 -0.92 12.20
CA SER A 164 21.33 -2.34 12.28
C SER A 164 20.10 -3.24 12.34
N GLY A 165 20.30 -4.51 11.97
CA GLY A 165 19.28 -5.56 12.04
C GLY A 165 18.28 -5.56 10.87
N GLN A 166 17.36 -6.53 10.91
CA GLN A 166 16.28 -6.63 9.93
C GLN A 166 15.33 -5.42 9.93
N PRO A 167 15.00 -4.78 11.07
CA PRO A 167 14.16 -3.58 11.06
C PRO A 167 14.74 -2.44 10.21
N ALA A 168 16.07 -2.34 10.06
CA ALA A 168 16.67 -1.33 9.19
C ALA A 168 16.37 -1.55 7.70
N ARG A 169 16.01 -2.76 7.27
CA ARG A 169 15.59 -3.04 5.89
C ARG A 169 14.09 -2.82 5.68
N ASP A 170 13.30 -3.09 6.71
CA ASP A 170 11.85 -3.06 6.61
C ASP A 170 11.28 -1.65 6.86
N PHE A 171 11.85 -0.89 7.80
CA PHE A 171 11.34 0.44 8.19
C PHE A 171 12.02 1.61 7.47
N ILE A 172 13.24 1.41 6.96
CA ILE A 172 13.99 2.49 6.32
C ILE A 172 13.85 2.39 4.82
N ASP A 173 13.27 3.43 4.25
CA ASP A 173 13.35 3.69 2.83
C ASP A 173 14.58 4.54 2.55
N SER A 174 15.40 4.13 1.57
CA SER A 174 16.64 4.84 1.25
C SER A 174 16.80 5.03 -0.25
N ALA A 175 17.24 6.22 -0.64
CA ALA A 175 17.48 6.56 -2.03
C ALA A 175 18.80 7.32 -2.17
N THR A 176 19.51 7.04 -3.26
CA THR A 176 20.72 7.76 -3.64
C THR A 176 20.58 8.34 -5.03
N ARG A 177 21.00 9.60 -5.22
CA ARG A 177 20.95 10.30 -6.50
C ARG A 177 22.21 11.12 -6.72
N HIS A 178 22.49 11.38 -7.99
CA HIS A 178 23.62 12.18 -8.42
C HIS A 178 23.14 13.51 -8.97
N VAL A 179 23.78 14.59 -8.56
CA VAL A 179 23.52 15.94 -9.07
C VAL A 179 24.73 16.38 -9.87
N LEU A 180 24.51 16.70 -11.14
CA LEU A 180 25.51 17.22 -12.04
C LEU A 180 25.56 18.74 -11.90
N LEU A 181 26.58 19.26 -11.23
CA LEU A 181 26.85 20.69 -11.16
C LEU A 181 28.07 21.04 -12.03
N ARG A 182 28.21 22.33 -12.36
CA ARG A 182 29.35 22.82 -13.15
C ARG A 182 30.72 22.47 -12.55
N GLN A 183 30.82 22.39 -11.22
CA GLN A 183 32.08 22.07 -10.52
C GLN A 183 32.37 20.56 -10.43
N GLY A 184 31.41 19.71 -10.78
CA GLY A 184 31.48 18.25 -10.67
C GLY A 184 30.17 17.66 -10.14
N VAL A 185 30.25 16.39 -9.69
CA VAL A 185 29.08 15.64 -9.22
C VAL A 185 28.96 15.72 -7.70
N LEU A 186 27.75 16.01 -7.22
CA LEU A 186 27.36 15.81 -5.82
C LEU A 186 26.56 14.51 -5.68
N GLY A 187 26.80 13.77 -4.60
CA GLY A 187 25.98 12.64 -4.18
C GLY A 187 24.96 13.08 -3.13
N ILE A 188 23.71 12.70 -3.33
CA ILE A 188 22.64 12.83 -2.34
C ILE A 188 22.30 11.42 -1.85
N LYS A 189 22.14 11.27 -0.54
CA LYS A 189 21.54 10.10 0.08
C LYS A 189 20.47 10.56 1.06
N VAL A 190 19.23 10.08 0.87
CA VAL A 190 18.12 10.31 1.78
C VAL A 190 17.74 8.97 2.39
N LYS A 191 17.63 8.92 3.72
CA LYS A 191 17.03 7.80 4.46
C LYS A 191 15.85 8.32 5.24
N ILE A 192 14.72 7.64 5.15
CA ILE A 192 13.50 7.97 5.87
C ILE A 192 13.10 6.76 6.68
N MET A 193 13.03 6.90 7.99
CA MET A 193 12.46 5.90 8.88
C MET A 193 10.94 6.11 8.94
N ARG A 194 10.21 5.16 8.36
CA ARG A 194 8.74 5.18 8.40
C ARG A 194 8.24 4.80 9.79
N GLY A 195 7.08 5.33 10.17
CA GLY A 195 6.37 4.91 11.38
C GLY A 195 5.79 3.50 11.24
N SER A 196 5.51 2.86 12.37
CA SER A 196 4.68 1.63 12.39
C SER A 196 3.23 2.04 12.22
N ASP A 197 2.53 1.44 11.28
CA ASP A 197 1.13 1.74 11.00
C ASP A 197 0.33 0.42 10.99
N PRO A 198 -0.62 0.21 11.91
CA PRO A 198 -1.45 -1.00 11.93
C PRO A 198 -2.18 -1.25 10.61
N ASP A 199 -2.56 -0.19 9.89
CA ASP A 199 -3.25 -0.26 8.61
C ASP A 199 -2.31 -0.66 7.45
N GLY A 200 -0.99 -0.55 7.63
CA GLY A 200 0.00 -0.85 6.60
C GLY A 200 0.03 0.11 5.40
N LYS A 201 -0.62 1.28 5.49
CA LYS A 201 -0.70 2.25 4.38
C LYS A 201 0.53 3.13 4.30
N SER A 202 1.01 3.62 5.43
CA SER A 202 2.12 4.59 5.51
C SER A 202 3.46 3.97 5.90
N GLY A 203 3.46 2.75 6.42
CA GLY A 203 4.64 2.04 6.88
C GLY A 203 4.39 0.55 7.07
N PRO A 204 5.39 -0.19 7.58
CA PRO A 204 5.24 -1.60 7.89
C PRO A 204 4.15 -1.82 8.95
N GLN A 205 3.38 -2.90 8.79
CA GLN A 205 2.39 -3.34 9.80
C GLN A 205 3.05 -3.86 11.07
N ARG A 206 4.23 -4.46 10.93
CA ARG A 206 4.98 -5.00 12.07
C ARG A 206 5.52 -3.83 12.90
N SER A 207 5.37 -3.92 14.21
CA SER A 207 6.05 -3.04 15.15
C SER A 207 7.54 -3.37 15.23
N LEU A 208 8.32 -2.48 15.85
CA LEU A 208 9.71 -2.78 16.14
C LEU A 208 9.79 -3.95 17.14
N PRO A 209 10.77 -4.86 16.99
CA PRO A 209 10.84 -6.08 17.79
C PRO A 209 11.10 -5.84 19.28
N ASP A 210 11.59 -4.65 19.64
CA ASP A 210 11.84 -4.18 21.00
C ASP A 210 10.66 -3.39 21.59
N LEU A 211 9.64 -3.05 20.80
CA LEU A 211 8.49 -2.28 21.25
C LEU A 211 7.42 -3.20 21.85
N VAL A 212 7.34 -3.24 23.18
CA VAL A 212 6.30 -3.95 23.92
C VAL A 212 5.19 -2.98 24.33
N THR A 213 3.98 -3.22 23.83
CA THR A 213 2.78 -2.45 24.24
C THR A 213 2.15 -3.12 25.44
N VAL A 214 2.21 -2.47 26.61
CA VAL A 214 1.52 -2.93 27.82
C VAL A 214 0.10 -2.35 27.80
N ILE A 215 -0.90 -3.23 27.75
CA ILE A 215 -2.31 -2.82 27.78
C ILE A 215 -2.70 -2.57 29.24
N GLU A 216 -3.30 -1.42 29.51
CA GLU A 216 -3.80 -1.10 30.84
C GLU A 216 -4.94 -2.07 31.23
N PRO A 217 -4.93 -2.59 32.47
CA PRO A 217 -5.98 -3.49 32.92
C PRO A 217 -7.32 -2.76 32.88
N LYS A 218 -8.35 -3.46 32.44
CA LYS A 218 -9.72 -2.93 32.50
C LYS A 218 -10.08 -2.65 33.96
N GLU A 219 -10.61 -1.46 34.23
CA GLU A 219 -11.14 -1.15 35.56
C GLU A 219 -12.34 -2.06 35.85
N GLU A 220 -12.11 -3.08 36.68
CA GLU A 220 -13.18 -3.91 37.22
C GLU A 220 -13.76 -3.23 38.46
N ALA A 221 -15.07 -2.97 38.44
CA ALA A 221 -15.76 -2.46 39.61
C ALA A 221 -15.58 -3.47 40.76
N PRO A 222 -15.26 -3.02 41.99
CA PRO A 222 -15.09 -3.93 43.12
C PRO A 222 -16.37 -4.71 43.34
N ILE A 223 -16.27 -6.04 43.29
CA ILE A 223 -17.41 -6.94 43.50
C ILE A 223 -17.76 -6.88 44.99
N GLY A 224 -18.75 -6.06 45.35
CA GLY A 224 -19.19 -5.87 46.74
C GLY A 224 -20.01 -7.03 47.30
N GLN A 225 -20.71 -7.79 46.45
CA GLN A 225 -21.50 -8.95 46.83
C GLN A 225 -21.34 -10.07 45.79
N PRO A 226 -21.34 -11.35 46.21
CA PRO A 226 -21.31 -12.47 45.27
C PRO A 226 -22.61 -12.47 44.45
N SER A 227 -22.53 -12.02 43.21
CA SER A 227 -23.64 -12.15 42.24
C SER A 227 -23.45 -13.41 41.41
N SER A 228 -24.40 -14.34 41.47
CA SER A 228 -24.50 -15.41 40.47
C SER A 228 -25.27 -14.89 39.27
N GLN A 229 -24.64 -14.81 38.09
CA GLN A 229 -25.36 -14.63 36.84
C GLN A 229 -25.79 -16.00 36.33
N ASP A 230 -27.06 -16.34 36.55
CA ASP A 230 -27.65 -17.55 36.00
C ASP A 230 -28.03 -17.33 34.53
N TYR A 231 -27.26 -17.92 33.61
CA TYR A 231 -27.52 -17.84 32.18
C TYR A 231 -28.69 -18.75 31.74
N GLY A 232 -29.13 -19.68 32.59
CA GLY A 232 -30.26 -20.58 32.32
C GLY A 232 -31.60 -19.86 32.30
N ALA A 233 -31.86 -18.99 33.27
CA ALA A 233 -33.12 -18.24 33.36
C ALA A 233 -33.37 -17.33 32.14
N LYS A 234 -32.32 -16.78 31.50
CA LYS A 234 -32.45 -16.02 30.24
C LYS A 234 -32.74 -16.91 29.03
N ALA A 235 -32.13 -18.10 28.96
CA ALA A 235 -32.39 -19.08 27.90
C ALA A 235 -33.81 -19.69 28.03
N ASP A 236 -34.26 -19.96 29.25
CA ASP A 236 -35.59 -20.48 29.52
C ASP A 236 -36.68 -19.42 29.35
N ALA A 237 -36.42 -18.15 29.71
CA ALA A 237 -37.31 -17.04 29.40
C ALA A 237 -37.42 -16.76 27.89
N ALA A 238 -36.31 -16.90 27.14
CA ALA A 238 -36.33 -16.78 25.68
C ALA A 238 -37.08 -17.96 25.02
N ARG A 239 -36.92 -19.19 25.53
CA ARG A 239 -37.69 -20.35 25.07
C ARG A 239 -39.17 -20.22 25.43
N ALA A 240 -39.51 -19.79 26.64
CA ALA A 240 -40.90 -19.58 27.06
C ALA A 240 -41.57 -18.44 26.27
N ALA A 241 -40.86 -17.35 25.98
CA ALA A 241 -41.35 -16.27 25.13
C ALA A 241 -41.56 -16.74 23.67
N ALA A 242 -40.65 -17.58 23.15
CA ALA A 242 -40.82 -18.19 21.83
C ALA A 242 -42.01 -19.17 21.79
N THR A 243 -42.22 -19.96 22.85
CA THR A 243 -43.37 -20.87 22.96
C THR A 243 -44.69 -20.13 23.16
N GLN A 244 -44.70 -19.01 23.89
CA GLN A 244 -45.88 -18.15 24.03
C GLN A 244 -46.22 -17.41 22.73
N ALA A 245 -45.22 -16.94 21.99
CA ALA A 245 -45.41 -16.38 20.65
C ALA A 245 -45.97 -17.42 19.66
N GLN A 246 -45.43 -18.65 19.69
CA GLN A 246 -45.94 -19.76 18.87
C GLN A 246 -47.36 -20.19 19.29
N ALA A 247 -47.70 -20.17 20.58
CA ALA A 247 -49.04 -20.48 21.08
C ALA A 247 -50.07 -19.38 20.76
N GLN A 248 -49.64 -18.11 20.74
CA GLN A 248 -50.48 -17.00 20.28
C GLN A 248 -50.69 -17.05 18.77
N GLU A 249 -49.67 -17.43 17.99
CA GLU A 249 -49.81 -17.67 16.55
C GLU A 249 -50.74 -18.85 16.27
N THR A 250 -50.63 -19.98 16.97
CA THR A 250 -51.56 -21.11 16.76
C THR A 250 -52.97 -20.82 17.26
N ALA A 251 -53.15 -20.09 18.35
CA ALA A 251 -54.47 -19.66 18.82
C ALA A 251 -55.11 -18.60 17.89
N ALA A 252 -54.31 -17.71 17.29
CA ALA A 252 -54.78 -16.78 16.26
C ALA A 252 -55.14 -17.54 14.97
N VAL A 253 -54.40 -18.58 14.60
CA VAL A 253 -54.73 -19.45 13.45
C VAL A 253 -55.98 -20.31 13.72
N GLU A 254 -56.21 -20.78 14.94
CA GLU A 254 -57.44 -21.49 15.32
C GLU A 254 -58.66 -20.56 15.40
N GLN A 255 -58.50 -19.31 15.86
CA GLN A 255 -59.60 -18.33 15.87
C GLN A 255 -59.93 -17.79 14.47
N THR A 256 -58.93 -17.63 13.60
CA THR A 256 -59.14 -17.25 12.18
C THR A 256 -59.58 -18.44 11.31
N GLY A 257 -59.28 -19.68 11.71
CA GLY A 257 -59.68 -20.91 11.03
C GLY A 257 -61.16 -21.30 11.20
N VAL A 258 -61.90 -20.64 12.11
CA VAL A 258 -63.35 -20.84 12.28
C VAL A 258 -64.17 -19.80 11.51
N GLU A 259 -63.58 -18.69 11.03
CA GLU A 259 -64.32 -17.60 10.37
C GLU A 259 -64.01 -17.34 8.88
N ALA A 260 -63.11 -18.08 8.24
CA ALA A 260 -62.80 -17.88 6.82
C ALA A 260 -62.91 -19.16 5.97
N GLY A 261 -64.08 -19.80 6.02
CA GLY A 261 -64.50 -20.79 5.06
C GLY A 261 -65.54 -20.24 4.07
N ASN A 262 -65.18 -19.29 3.20
CA ASN A 262 -65.76 -19.23 1.84
C ASN A 262 -64.95 -18.39 0.83
N GLU A 263 -64.68 -19.01 -0.32
CA GLU A 263 -64.35 -18.45 -1.65
C GLU A 263 -62.96 -17.84 -1.97
N SER A 264 -62.19 -18.69 -2.68
CA SER A 264 -61.59 -18.46 -4.01
C SER A 264 -60.18 -17.86 -4.17
N ALA A 265 -59.31 -18.74 -4.69
CA ALA A 265 -58.35 -18.58 -5.79
C ALA A 265 -57.46 -17.31 -5.89
N ALA A 266 -56.14 -17.50 -5.76
CA ALA A 266 -55.19 -17.52 -6.89
C ALA A 266 -53.72 -17.40 -6.43
N GLU A 267 -52.92 -18.41 -6.80
CA GLU A 267 -51.56 -18.33 -7.38
C GLU A 267 -50.47 -17.42 -6.75
N TYR A 268 -49.43 -18.03 -6.15
CA TYR A 268 -48.10 -17.40 -6.04
C TYR A 268 -46.94 -18.42 -5.96
N SER A 269 -45.86 -18.08 -6.66
CA SER A 269 -44.65 -18.84 -7.03
C SER A 269 -43.62 -18.97 -5.89
N PRO A 270 -42.77 -20.02 -5.86
CA PRO A 270 -41.84 -20.27 -4.75
C PRO A 270 -40.58 -19.39 -4.81
N PRO A 271 -40.07 -18.89 -3.67
CA PRO A 271 -38.68 -18.43 -3.53
C PRO A 271 -37.73 -19.53 -3.03
N ALA A 272 -36.48 -19.43 -3.48
CA ALA A 272 -35.39 -20.42 -3.40
C ALA A 272 -34.81 -20.67 -1.99
N PRO A 273 -34.14 -21.82 -1.77
CA PRO A 273 -33.62 -22.21 -0.45
C PRO A 273 -32.37 -21.42 -0.03
N ALA A 274 -32.31 -21.03 1.25
CA ALA A 274 -31.14 -20.41 1.89
C ALA A 274 -30.11 -21.47 2.35
N PRO A 275 -28.80 -21.16 2.33
CA PRO A 275 -27.72 -22.12 2.57
C PRO A 275 -27.50 -22.46 4.07
N PRO A 276 -26.93 -23.64 4.38
CA PRO A 276 -26.75 -24.10 5.76
C PRO A 276 -25.64 -23.35 6.52
N PRO A 277 -25.69 -23.33 7.88
CA PRO A 277 -24.75 -22.59 8.71
C PRO A 277 -23.40 -23.32 8.84
N VAL A 278 -22.33 -22.53 8.96
CA VAL A 278 -20.94 -22.97 9.10
C VAL A 278 -20.63 -23.18 10.58
N ASP A 279 -20.13 -24.37 10.95
CA ASP A 279 -19.59 -24.69 12.28
C ASP A 279 -18.23 -24.01 12.46
N ASP A 280 -18.13 -23.11 13.45
CA ASP A 280 -16.85 -22.57 13.92
C ASP A 280 -16.20 -23.58 14.88
N MET A 281 -15.23 -24.33 14.35
CA MET A 281 -14.29 -25.15 15.12
C MET A 281 -12.86 -24.82 14.66
N GLU A 282 -12.15 -23.97 15.41
CA GLU A 282 -10.70 -23.74 15.36
C GLU A 282 -10.26 -23.55 16.84
N TRP A 283 -9.29 -24.27 17.45
CA TRP A 283 -7.85 -24.44 17.17
C TRP A 283 -7.08 -23.15 16.90
#